data_AF-A0A7C3FX57-F1
#
_entry.id   AF-A0A7C3FX57-F1
#
_cell.length_a   1.000
_cell.length_b   1.000
_cell.length_c   1.000
_cell.angle_alpha   90.00
_cell.angle_beta   90.00
_cell.angle_gamma   90.00
#
_symmetry.space_group_name_H-M   'P 1'
#
loop_
_entity.id
_entity.type
_entity.pdbx_description
1 polymer ?
#
loop_
_entity_poly.entity_id
_entity_poly.type
_entity_poly.pdbx_seq_one_letter_code
_entity_poly.pdbx_strand_id
1 'polypeptide(L)'
;MWKYPIDEDLFDKFSKYSKIAGVIFIILGLVGIVEPVFMTMATVTFVAWLMMFAGFMAGYFTYISDKSDYLGWLKSFILIAISLFMIFYPMSGVGTVGLLLAIYFFMDSFASFSLAFSMRPASGWIWWLINAIFSMLIGVLFVVGWPFTSLYLIGLLVGFSLFFDGIALLVTGSIFKKMTK
;
A
#
# COMPACT_ATOMS: atom_id res chain seq x y z
N MET A 1 -20.18 27.88 15.80
CA MET A 1 -18.74 27.60 16.03
C MET A 1 -18.69 26.48 17.06
N TRP A 2 -18.64 25.22 16.62
CA TRP A 2 -18.73 24.05 17.50
C TRP A 2 -17.43 23.92 18.30
N LYS A 3 -17.45 24.29 19.58
CA LYS A 3 -16.41 23.95 20.55
C LYS A 3 -16.85 22.64 21.23
N TYR A 4 -16.61 21.51 20.57
CA TYR A 4 -16.58 20.26 21.30
C TYR A 4 -15.32 20.30 22.18
N PRO A 5 -15.41 20.15 23.51
CA PRO A 5 -14.20 20.08 24.34
C PRO A 5 -13.41 18.89 23.84
N ILE A 6 -12.19 19.12 23.37
CA ILE A 6 -11.34 18.02 22.97
C ILE A 6 -11.00 17.27 24.25
N ASP A 7 -11.54 16.06 24.37
CA ASP A 7 -11.43 15.25 25.58
C ASP A 7 -9.95 14.87 25.80
N GLU A 8 -9.36 15.33 26.90
CA GLU A 8 -7.97 15.02 27.27
C GLU A 8 -7.75 13.50 27.35
N ASP A 9 -8.77 12.74 27.74
CA ASP A 9 -8.74 11.27 27.77
C ASP A 9 -8.60 10.66 26.37
N LEU A 10 -9.17 11.29 25.34
CA LEU A 10 -9.03 10.86 23.96
C LEU A 10 -7.60 11.02 23.47
N PHE A 11 -6.96 12.16 23.77
CA PHE A 11 -5.57 12.42 23.38
C PHE A 11 -4.57 11.50 24.08
N ASP A 12 -4.79 11.19 25.35
CA ASP A 12 -3.94 10.25 26.09
C ASP A 12 -4.10 8.82 25.56
N LYS A 13 -5.34 8.38 25.28
CA LYS A 13 -5.60 7.09 24.63
C LYS A 13 -4.94 7.03 23.25
N PHE A 14 -5.17 8.04 22.41
CA PHE A 14 -4.57 8.12 21.08
C PHE A 14 -3.04 8.06 21.17
N SER A 15 -2.42 8.87 22.03
CA SER A 15 -0.97 8.86 22.24
C SER A 15 -0.44 7.46 22.58
N LYS A 16 -1.11 6.76 23.51
CA LYS A 16 -0.72 5.42 23.94
C LYS A 16 -0.81 4.42 22.80
N TYR A 17 -1.96 4.34 22.11
CA TYR A 17 -2.17 3.36 21.05
C TYR A 17 -1.34 3.66 19.80
N SER A 18 -1.19 4.92 19.41
CA SER A 18 -0.32 5.31 18.29
C SER A 18 1.15 4.93 18.56
N LYS A 19 1.63 5.06 19.80
CA LYS A 19 3.00 4.64 20.13
C LYS A 19 3.19 3.13 20.03
N ILE A 20 2.23 2.35 20.53
CA ILE A 20 2.27 0.89 20.45
C ILE A 20 2.25 0.45 18.97
N ALA A 21 1.31 0.98 18.20
CA ALA A 21 1.22 0.72 16.76
C ALA A 21 2.50 1.13 16.03
N GLY A 22 3.07 2.29 16.37
CA GLY A 22 4.30 2.81 15.78
C GLY A 22 5.50 1.88 16.00
N VAL A 23 5.68 1.35 17.22
CA VAL A 23 6.73 0.36 17.49
C VAL A 23 6.51 -0.92 16.68
N ILE A 24 5.28 -1.43 16.61
CA ILE A 24 4.95 -2.64 15.83
C ILE A 24 5.28 -2.41 14.35
N PHE A 25 4.89 -1.25 13.80
CA PHE A 25 5.12 -0.90 12.40
C PHE A 25 6.61 -0.77 12.09
N ILE A 26 7.40 -0.17 12.98
CA ILE A 26 8.87 -0.12 12.82
C ILE A 26 9.46 -1.53 12.78
N ILE A 27 9.04 -2.42 13.68
CA ILE A 27 9.55 -3.80 13.71
C ILE A 27 9.19 -4.52 12.41
N LEU A 28 7.92 -4.47 11.98
CA LEU A 28 7.48 -5.07 10.72
C LEU A 28 8.21 -4.47 9.51
N GLY A 29 8.43 -3.15 9.51
CA GLY A 29 9.17 -2.45 8.47
C GLY A 29 10.62 -2.89 8.39
N LEU A 30 11.30 -3.00 9.54
CA LEU A 30 12.67 -3.52 9.62
C LEU A 30 12.76 -4.97 9.15
N VAL A 31 11.82 -5.83 9.54
CA VAL A 31 11.73 -7.21 9.01
C VAL A 31 11.57 -7.17 7.50
N GLY A 32 10.73 -6.29 6.96
CA GLY A 32 10.55 -6.17 5.51
C GLY A 32 11.75 -5.61 4.75
N ILE A 33 12.58 -4.78 5.38
CA ILE A 33 13.81 -4.26 4.79
C ILE A 33 14.91 -5.33 4.81
N VAL A 34 15.04 -6.08 5.90
CA VAL A 34 16.08 -7.12 6.05
C VAL A 34 15.72 -8.38 5.26
N GLU A 35 14.45 -8.79 5.29
CA GLU A 35 13.91 -9.98 4.62
C GLU A 35 12.82 -9.60 3.60
N PRO A 36 13.19 -8.91 2.49
CA PRO A 36 12.22 -8.39 1.53
C PRO A 36 11.44 -9.48 0.81
N VAL A 37 12.04 -10.66 0.57
CA VAL A 37 11.33 -11.78 -0.08
C VAL A 37 10.17 -12.27 0.78
N PHE A 38 10.39 -12.42 2.10
CA PHE A 38 9.32 -12.79 3.03
C PHE A 38 8.20 -11.76 3.03
N MET A 39 8.55 -10.48 3.07
CA MET A 39 7.59 -9.38 3.07
C MET A 39 6.77 -9.30 1.77
N THR A 40 7.41 -9.56 0.63
CA THR A 40 6.73 -9.67 -0.66
C THR A 40 5.73 -10.83 -0.65
N MET A 41 6.12 -12.01 -0.18
CA MET A 41 5.20 -13.16 -0.10
C MET A 41 4.01 -12.86 0.80
N ALA A 42 4.23 -12.24 1.95
CA ALA A 42 3.16 -11.81 2.85
C ALA A 42 2.21 -10.80 2.16
N THR A 43 2.77 -9.82 1.45
CA THR A 43 2.00 -8.79 0.72
C THR A 43 1.16 -9.41 -0.39
N VAL A 44 1.75 -10.25 -1.24
CA VAL A 44 1.03 -10.91 -2.34
C VAL A 44 -0.05 -11.86 -1.82
N THR A 45 0.25 -12.59 -0.75
CA THR A 45 -0.74 -13.45 -0.09
C THR A 45 -1.90 -12.62 0.46
N PHE A 46 -1.61 -11.50 1.13
CA PHE A 46 -2.63 -10.58 1.63
C PHE A 46 -3.53 -10.04 0.50
N VAL A 47 -2.94 -9.62 -0.63
CA VAL A 47 -3.71 -9.20 -1.83
C VAL A 47 -4.60 -10.34 -2.33
N ALA A 48 -4.08 -11.57 -2.40
CA ALA A 48 -4.87 -12.73 -2.82
C ALA A 48 -6.07 -12.98 -1.89
N TRP A 49 -5.89 -12.86 -0.57
CA TRP A 49 -7.00 -12.96 0.39
C TRP A 49 -8.06 -11.87 0.18
N LEU A 50 -7.65 -10.62 -0.06
CA LEU A 50 -8.59 -9.54 -0.37
C LEU A 50 -9.43 -9.85 -1.62
N MET A 51 -8.79 -10.36 -2.67
CA MET A 51 -9.48 -10.78 -3.90
C MET A 51 -10.43 -11.96 -3.65
N MET A 52 -10.02 -12.92 -2.81
CA MET A 52 -10.86 -14.05 -2.43
C MET A 52 -12.13 -13.59 -1.69
N PHE A 53 -11.98 -12.73 -0.67
CA PHE A 53 -13.13 -12.16 0.05
C PHE A 53 -14.02 -11.33 -0.87
N ALA A 54 -13.44 -10.53 -1.77
CA ALA A 54 -14.19 -9.79 -2.77
C ALA A 54 -14.98 -10.72 -3.70
N GLY A 55 -14.41 -11.86 -4.09
CA GLY A 55 -15.07 -12.88 -4.89
C GLY A 55 -16.25 -13.53 -4.18
N PHE A 56 -16.09 -13.90 -2.90
CA PHE A 56 -17.20 -14.39 -2.08
C PHE A 56 -18.30 -13.36 -1.90
N MET A 57 -17.95 -12.10 -1.61
CA MET A 57 -18.92 -11.01 -1.47
C MET A 57 -19.65 -10.75 -2.78
N ALA A 58 -18.96 -10.75 -3.92
CA ALA A 58 -19.60 -10.62 -5.23
C ALA A 58 -20.61 -11.75 -5.47
N GLY A 59 -20.26 -13.00 -5.16
CA GLY A 59 -21.17 -14.13 -5.30
C GLY A 59 -22.38 -14.05 -4.36
N TYR A 60 -22.15 -13.61 -3.13
CA TYR A 60 -23.23 -13.36 -2.16
C TYR A 60 -24.19 -12.25 -2.63
N PHE A 61 -23.66 -11.15 -3.15
CA PHE A 61 -24.49 -10.07 -3.70
C PHE A 61 -25.28 -10.52 -4.92
N THR A 62 -24.68 -11.28 -5.84
CA THR A 62 -25.39 -11.88 -6.98
C THR A 62 -26.50 -12.80 -6.51
N TYR A 63 -26.24 -13.65 -5.50
CA TYR A 63 -27.23 -14.55 -4.95
C TYR A 63 -28.48 -13.83 -4.37
N ILE A 64 -28.28 -12.68 -3.72
CA ILE A 64 -29.37 -11.90 -3.11
C ILE A 64 -30.07 -11.00 -4.12
N SER A 65 -29.33 -10.42 -5.06
CA SER A 65 -29.86 -9.39 -5.96
C SER A 65 -30.56 -10.01 -7.16
N ASP A 66 -29.86 -10.85 -7.93
CA ASP A 66 -30.39 -11.56 -9.09
C ASP A 66 -29.57 -12.82 -9.36
N LYS A 67 -30.14 -13.98 -9.06
CA LYS A 67 -29.48 -15.27 -9.25
C LYS A 67 -29.24 -15.61 -10.72
N SER A 68 -29.95 -14.96 -11.64
CA SER A 68 -29.80 -15.17 -13.09
C SER A 68 -28.70 -14.30 -13.71
N ASP A 69 -28.11 -13.37 -12.95
CA ASP A 69 -27.01 -12.53 -13.41
C ASP A 69 -25.72 -13.34 -13.58
N TYR A 70 -25.51 -13.82 -14.81
CA TYR A 70 -24.33 -14.57 -15.21
C TYR A 70 -23.04 -13.75 -15.11
N LEU A 71 -23.10 -12.42 -15.27
CA LEU A 71 -21.91 -11.56 -15.15
C LEU A 71 -21.47 -11.44 -13.69
N GLY A 72 -22.43 -11.35 -12.76
CA GLY A 72 -22.17 -11.37 -11.33
C GLY A 72 -21.48 -12.66 -10.87
N TRP A 73 -21.99 -13.82 -11.31
CA TRP A 73 -21.36 -15.11 -11.04
C TRP A 73 -19.98 -15.24 -11.68
N LEU A 74 -19.82 -14.78 -12.94
CA LEU A 74 -18.54 -14.79 -13.62
C LEU A 74 -17.50 -13.94 -12.88
N LYS A 75 -17.86 -12.75 -12.41
CA LYS A 75 -16.99 -11.88 -11.61
C LYS A 75 -16.56 -12.58 -10.30
N SER A 76 -17.52 -13.16 -9.59
CA SER A 76 -17.24 -13.93 -8.36
C SER A 76 -16.25 -15.07 -8.62
N PHE A 77 -16.51 -15.86 -9.66
CA PHE A 77 -15.66 -16.98 -10.06
C PHE A 77 -14.25 -16.52 -10.44
N ILE A 78 -14.11 -15.48 -11.26
CA ILE A 78 -12.80 -14.95 -11.69
C ILE A 78 -11.99 -14.48 -10.48
N LEU A 79 -12.60 -13.73 -9.56
CA LEU A 79 -11.92 -13.23 -8.36
C LEU A 79 -11.41 -14.38 -7.48
N ILE A 80 -12.26 -15.39 -7.25
CA ILE A 80 -11.89 -16.58 -6.49
C ILE A 80 -10.78 -17.36 -7.22
N ALA A 81 -10.93 -17.61 -8.52
CA ALA A 81 -9.95 -18.36 -9.31
C ALA A 81 -8.57 -17.67 -9.33
N ILE A 82 -8.53 -16.35 -9.56
CA ILE A 82 -7.26 -15.60 -9.53
C ILE A 82 -6.66 -15.61 -8.12
N SER A 83 -7.47 -15.46 -7.07
CA SER A 83 -6.97 -15.52 -5.70
C SER A 83 -6.33 -16.87 -5.35
N LEU A 84 -7.00 -17.99 -5.69
CA LEU A 84 -6.43 -19.32 -5.50
C LEU A 84 -5.17 -19.49 -6.33
N PHE A 85 -5.17 -19.03 -7.59
CA PHE A 85 -4.01 -19.10 -8.45
C PHE A 85 -2.81 -18.34 -7.85
N MET A 86 -3.02 -17.15 -7.31
CA MET A 86 -1.95 -16.38 -6.64
C MET A 86 -1.47 -17.05 -5.34
N ILE A 87 -2.34 -17.76 -4.61
CA ILE A 87 -1.96 -18.49 -3.39
C ILE A 87 -1.12 -19.74 -3.73
N PHE A 88 -1.52 -20.52 -4.72
CA PHE A 88 -0.81 -21.74 -5.12
C PHE A 88 0.41 -21.48 -6.00
N TYR A 89 0.40 -20.38 -6.75
CA TYR A 89 1.50 -19.92 -7.60
C TYR A 89 1.89 -18.48 -7.24
N PRO A 90 2.56 -18.29 -6.08
CA PRO A 90 2.89 -16.96 -5.57
C PRO A 90 3.82 -16.19 -6.51
N MET A 91 4.68 -16.87 -7.27
CA MET A 91 5.59 -16.22 -8.22
C MET A 91 4.84 -15.46 -9.32
N SER A 92 3.73 -16.01 -9.83
CA SER A 92 2.86 -15.27 -10.75
C SER A 92 2.20 -14.09 -10.06
N GLY A 93 1.75 -14.25 -8.81
CA GLY A 93 1.17 -13.15 -8.04
C GLY A 93 2.14 -11.99 -7.82
N VAL A 94 3.40 -12.31 -7.50
CA VAL A 94 4.51 -11.35 -7.42
C VAL A 94 4.71 -10.63 -8.75
N GLY A 95 4.74 -11.36 -9.86
CA GLY A 95 4.87 -10.78 -11.19
C GLY A 95 3.71 -9.84 -11.55
N THR A 96 2.46 -10.23 -11.24
CA THR A 96 1.27 -9.41 -11.47
C THR A 96 1.27 -8.14 -10.64
N VAL A 97 1.51 -8.25 -9.33
CA VAL A 97 1.58 -7.08 -8.44
C VAL A 97 2.74 -6.18 -8.83
N GLY A 98 3.89 -6.75 -9.21
CA GLY A 98 5.04 -6.01 -9.69
C GLY A 98 4.75 -5.18 -10.95
N LEU A 99 4.01 -5.72 -11.92
CA LEU A 99 3.60 -4.97 -13.10
C LEU A 99 2.60 -3.86 -12.77
N LEU A 100 1.65 -4.11 -11.86
CA LEU A 100 0.73 -3.07 -11.40
C LEU A 100 1.49 -1.92 -10.73
N LEU A 101 2.49 -2.23 -9.90
CA LEU A 101 3.36 -1.22 -9.30
C LEU A 101 4.21 -0.49 -10.35
N ALA A 102 4.73 -1.20 -11.37
CA ALA A 102 5.44 -0.56 -12.46
C ALA A 102 4.57 0.47 -13.18
N ILE A 103 3.33 0.10 -13.53
CA ILE A 103 2.34 1.00 -14.14
C ILE A 103 2.10 2.21 -13.24
N TYR A 104 1.89 1.98 -11.94
CA TYR A 104 1.73 3.06 -10.97
C TYR A 104 2.92 4.02 -10.97
N PHE A 105 4.16 3.51 -10.88
CA PHE A 105 5.37 4.34 -10.86
C PHE A 105 5.59 5.11 -12.18
N PHE A 106 5.24 4.53 -13.33
CA PHE A 106 5.26 5.27 -14.59
C PHE A 106 4.20 6.38 -14.63
N MET A 107 2.97 6.09 -14.17
CA MET A 107 1.92 7.11 -14.08
C MET A 107 2.32 8.25 -13.13
N ASP A 108 2.87 7.92 -11.96
CA ASP A 108 3.37 8.90 -10.99
C ASP A 108 4.52 9.72 -11.55
N SER A 109 5.45 9.10 -12.28
CA SER A 109 6.55 9.77 -12.97
C SER A 109 6.03 10.80 -13.98
N PHE A 110 5.13 10.41 -14.88
CA PHE A 110 4.57 11.33 -15.88
C PHE A 110 3.77 12.48 -15.25
N ALA A 111 2.95 12.17 -14.23
CA ALA A 111 2.22 13.19 -13.49
C ALA A 111 3.17 14.17 -12.77
N SER A 112 4.19 13.65 -12.11
CA SER A 112 5.18 14.44 -11.38
C SER A 112 6.03 15.30 -12.32
N PHE A 113 6.41 14.80 -13.51
CA PHE A 113 7.06 15.62 -14.54
C PHE A 113 6.14 16.77 -14.98
N SER A 114 4.87 16.47 -15.25
CA SER A 114 3.88 17.49 -15.65
C SER A 114 3.74 18.59 -14.59
N LEU A 115 3.63 18.21 -13.31
CA LEU A 115 3.57 19.15 -12.19
C LEU A 115 4.89 19.94 -12.03
N ALA A 116 6.03 19.28 -12.14
CA ALA A 116 7.33 19.93 -12.03
C ALA A 116 7.53 21.02 -13.10
N PHE A 117 7.06 20.78 -14.34
CA PHE A 117 7.18 21.76 -15.41
C PHE A 117 6.13 22.87 -15.34
N SER A 118 4.90 22.56 -14.90
CA SER A 118 3.83 23.57 -14.76
C SER A 118 4.06 24.52 -13.59
N MET A 119 4.70 24.04 -12.52
CA MET A 119 5.00 24.85 -11.35
C MET A 119 6.28 25.68 -11.49
N ARG A 120 7.10 25.51 -12.53
CA ARG A 120 8.33 26.32 -12.69
C ARG A 120 7.97 27.80 -12.89
N PRO A 121 8.58 28.75 -12.13
CA PRO A 121 9.67 28.62 -11.16
C PRO A 121 9.25 28.64 -9.67
N ALA A 122 7.98 28.40 -9.35
CA ALA A 122 7.44 28.44 -8.00
C ALA A 122 8.18 27.50 -7.03
N SER A 123 8.28 27.91 -5.77
CA SER A 123 8.96 27.13 -4.72
C SER A 123 8.44 25.68 -4.66
N GLY A 124 9.35 24.71 -4.66
CA GLY A 124 9.03 23.29 -4.58
C GLY A 124 8.98 22.53 -5.91
N TRP A 125 9.08 23.20 -7.07
CA TRP A 125 9.10 22.52 -8.38
C TRP A 125 10.21 21.46 -8.51
N ILE A 126 11.35 21.68 -7.84
CA ILE A 126 12.50 20.76 -7.82
C ILE A 126 12.15 19.44 -7.11
N TRP A 127 11.34 19.48 -6.05
CA TRP A 127 10.93 18.26 -5.34
C TRP A 127 10.06 17.36 -6.21
N TRP A 128 9.16 17.94 -7.00
CA TRP A 128 8.38 17.21 -8.00
C TRP A 128 9.25 16.61 -9.09
N LEU A 129 10.28 17.33 -9.55
CA LEU A 129 11.23 16.80 -10.53
C LEU A 129 12.02 15.61 -9.97
N ILE A 130 12.50 15.73 -8.73
CA ILE A 130 13.21 14.64 -8.05
C ILE A 130 12.28 13.42 -7.94
N ASN A 131 11.04 13.60 -7.45
CA ASN A 131 10.06 12.52 -7.37
C ASN A 131 9.85 11.84 -8.74
N ALA A 132 9.67 12.63 -9.81
CA ALA A 132 9.47 12.09 -11.15
C ALA A 132 10.61 11.19 -11.61
N ILE A 133 11.86 11.60 -11.38
CA ILE A 133 13.06 10.83 -11.75
C ILE A 133 13.14 9.54 -10.93
N PHE A 134 12.92 9.61 -9.61
CA PHE A 134 12.95 8.43 -8.74
C PHE A 134 11.84 7.44 -9.07
N SER A 135 10.61 7.91 -9.27
CA SER A 135 9.48 7.06 -9.68
C SER A 135 9.75 6.41 -11.04
N MET A 136 10.31 7.16 -12.01
CA MET A 136 10.71 6.58 -13.30
C MET A 136 11.74 5.46 -13.14
N LEU A 137 12.77 5.67 -12.31
CA LEU A 137 13.81 4.68 -12.05
C LEU A 137 13.23 3.41 -11.43
N ILE A 138 12.37 3.55 -10.42
CA ILE A 138 11.72 2.40 -9.77
C ILE A 138 10.85 1.64 -10.78
N GLY A 139 10.03 2.35 -11.58
CA GLY A 139 9.21 1.73 -12.62
C GLY A 139 10.03 0.92 -13.63
N VAL A 140 11.17 1.46 -14.08
CA VAL A 140 12.10 0.75 -14.97
C VAL A 140 12.71 -0.48 -14.29
N LEU A 141 13.09 -0.40 -13.01
CA LEU A 141 13.63 -1.55 -12.26
C LEU A 141 12.63 -2.70 -12.13
N PHE A 142 11.33 -2.38 -11.99
CA PHE A 142 10.28 -3.40 -12.01
C PHE A 142 10.22 -4.14 -13.34
N VAL A 143 10.30 -3.42 -14.48
CA VAL A 143 10.14 -4.00 -15.82
C VAL A 143 11.38 -4.77 -16.27
N VAL A 144 12.58 -4.21 -16.11
CA VAL A 144 13.82 -4.77 -16.66
C VAL A 144 14.15 -6.14 -16.05
N GLY A 145 13.94 -6.30 -14.75
CA GLY A 145 14.21 -7.57 -14.06
C GLY A 145 12.96 -8.39 -13.76
N TRP A 146 11.84 -8.07 -14.41
CA TRP A 146 10.58 -8.76 -14.19
C TRP A 146 10.69 -10.26 -14.54
N PRO A 147 10.09 -11.18 -13.76
CA PRO A 147 9.37 -10.98 -12.49
C PRO A 147 10.26 -11.05 -11.24
N PHE A 148 11.55 -11.34 -11.38
CA PHE A 148 12.44 -11.62 -10.25
C PHE A 148 12.78 -10.39 -9.42
N THR A 149 12.94 -9.20 -10.01
CA THR A 149 13.15 -7.96 -9.25
C THR A 149 11.94 -7.59 -8.39
N SER A 150 10.74 -7.96 -8.84
CA SER A 150 9.50 -7.73 -8.08
C SER A 150 9.51 -8.45 -6.74
N LEU A 151 10.22 -9.57 -6.60
CA LEU A 151 10.38 -10.29 -5.32
C LEU A 151 11.06 -9.43 -4.24
N TYR A 152 11.95 -8.54 -4.63
CA TYR A 152 12.70 -7.70 -3.70
C TYR A 152 12.05 -6.32 -3.58
N LEU A 153 11.68 -5.72 -4.71
CA LEU A 153 11.15 -4.36 -4.75
C LEU A 153 9.84 -4.22 -3.97
N ILE A 154 8.91 -5.17 -4.09
CA ILE A 154 7.63 -5.12 -3.35
C ILE A 154 7.90 -5.10 -1.84
N GLY A 155 8.69 -6.04 -1.34
CA GLY A 155 8.99 -6.18 0.08
C GLY A 155 9.74 -4.99 0.64
N LEU A 156 10.70 -4.44 -0.12
CA LEU A 156 11.39 -3.21 0.25
C LEU A 156 10.43 -2.02 0.31
N LEU A 157 9.57 -1.84 -0.70
CA LEU A 157 8.59 -0.75 -0.71
C LEU A 157 7.66 -0.81 0.50
N VAL A 158 7.09 -1.98 0.78
CA VAL A 158 6.20 -2.17 1.93
C VAL A 158 6.96 -2.04 3.24
N GLY A 159 8.18 -2.59 3.33
CA GLY A 159 9.04 -2.48 4.50
C GLY A 159 9.41 -1.04 4.85
N PHE A 160 9.84 -0.25 3.86
CA PHE A 160 10.11 1.18 4.04
C PHE A 160 8.83 1.94 4.41
N SER A 161 7.69 1.66 3.78
CA SER A 161 6.41 2.30 4.14
C SER A 161 6.10 2.07 5.61
N LEU A 162 6.07 0.81 6.06
CA LEU A 162 5.76 0.48 7.46
C LEU A 162 6.77 1.09 8.43
N PHE A 163 8.05 1.13 8.07
CA PHE A 163 9.06 1.75 8.91
C PHE A 163 8.81 3.25 9.10
N PHE A 164 8.58 4.00 8.01
CA PHE A 164 8.30 5.43 8.08
C PHE A 164 6.94 5.74 8.70
N ASP A 165 5.91 4.95 8.41
CA ASP A 165 4.59 5.05 9.04
C ASP A 165 4.70 4.83 10.55
N GLY A 166 5.52 3.88 10.97
CA GLY A 166 5.79 3.64 12.38
C GLY A 166 6.48 4.82 13.07
N ILE A 167 7.49 5.44 12.43
CA ILE A 167 8.11 6.68 12.93
C ILE A 167 7.08 7.81 13.01
N ALA A 168 6.26 7.99 11.97
CA ALA A 168 5.22 9.01 11.93
C ALA A 168 4.21 8.84 13.09
N LEU A 169 3.81 7.61 13.40
CA LEU A 169 2.95 7.29 14.54
C LEU A 169 3.62 7.60 15.89
N LEU A 170 4.92 7.30 16.05
CA LEU A 170 5.66 7.63 17.27
C LEU A 170 5.76 9.15 17.48
N VAL A 171 6.08 9.90 16.43
CA VAL A 171 6.18 11.36 16.46
C VAL A 171 4.82 11.96 16.78
N THR A 172 3.78 11.56 16.04
CA THR A 172 2.41 12.07 16.22
C THR A 172 1.89 11.76 17.62
N GLY A 173 2.02 10.51 18.10
CA GLY A 173 1.63 10.14 19.46
C GLY A 173 2.40 10.92 20.53
N SER A 174 3.64 11.34 20.26
CA SER A 174 4.43 12.18 21.18
C SER A 174 3.99 13.64 21.17
N ILE A 175 3.53 14.16 20.03
CA ILE A 175 2.95 15.50 19.90
C ILE A 175 1.66 15.59 20.71
N PHE A 176 0.74 14.64 20.56
CA PHE A 176 -0.53 14.65 21.30
C PHE A 176 -0.35 14.54 22.81
N LYS A 177 0.63 13.76 23.29
CA LYS A 177 0.99 13.71 24.73
C LYS A 177 1.48 15.05 25.30
N LYS A 178 2.05 15.91 24.45
CA LYS A 178 2.47 17.26 24.87
C LYS A 178 1.31 18.23 24.93
N MET A 179 0.20 17.94 24.25
CA MET A 179 -1.00 18.79 24.26
C MET A 179 -1.93 18.50 25.45
N THR A 180 -1.79 17.32 26.08
CA THR A 180 -2.49 16.95 27.32
C THR A 180 -1.75 17.36 28.59
N LYS A 181 -0.52 17.87 28.47
CA LYS A 181 0.27 18.42 29.58
C LYS A 181 0.25 19.94 29.55
#